data_AF-A0A257TLU7-F1
#
_entry.id   AF-A0A257TLU7-F1
#
_cell.length_a   1.000
_cell.length_b   1.000
_cell.length_c   1.000
_cell.angle_alpha   90.00
_cell.angle_beta   90.00
_cell.angle_gamma   90.00
#
_symmetry.space_group_name_H-M   'P 1'
#
loop_
_entity.id
_entity.type
_entity.pdbx_description
1 polymer ?
#
loop_
_entity_poly.entity_id
_entity_poly.type
_entity_poly.pdbx_seq_one_letter_code
_entity_poly.pdbx_strand_id
1 'polypeptide(L)'
;MISPKKILVSAALSAAMLFFAQGCSFTQLTIGATSGIIDGGFKALNRETDLQIAAQAIPADLKLLDGLIIEAPDNEKLLLLGAQGYTSYALGFVQDSSRERANLFYLRARDYGLRILFENSDFKEHFSGDLTDFQKALDEFGESDVPAVFWTANAWGNYVNLNRDNVDALAQLP
;
A
#
# COMPACT_ATOMS: atom_id res chain seq x y z
N MET A 1 17.46 -35.53 -41.65
CA MET A 1 18.35 -35.78 -40.49
C MET A 1 18.60 -34.46 -39.77
N ILE A 2 18.07 -34.30 -38.56
CA ILE A 2 18.32 -33.11 -37.73
C ILE A 2 19.73 -33.23 -37.15
N SER A 3 20.57 -32.20 -37.28
CA SER A 3 21.94 -32.29 -36.80
C SER A 3 21.99 -32.27 -35.25
N PRO A 4 22.88 -33.04 -34.62
CA PRO A 4 22.97 -33.14 -33.16
C PRO A 4 23.22 -31.78 -32.48
N LYS A 5 23.84 -30.82 -33.19
CA LYS A 5 24.02 -29.44 -32.71
C LYS A 5 22.70 -28.69 -32.55
N LYS A 6 21.69 -28.92 -33.41
CA LYS A 6 20.37 -28.26 -33.29
C LYS A 6 19.58 -28.78 -32.11
N ILE A 7 19.73 -30.06 -31.78
CA ILE A 7 19.07 -30.70 -30.62
C ILE A 7 19.65 -30.15 -29.31
N LEU A 8 20.98 -30.01 -29.23
CA LEU A 8 21.66 -29.41 -28.06
C LEU A 8 21.28 -27.93 -27.84
N VAL A 9 21.19 -27.14 -28.91
CA VAL A 9 20.80 -25.73 -28.81
C VAL A 9 19.33 -25.59 -28.37
N SER A 10 18.41 -26.39 -28.91
CA SER A 10 17.01 -26.39 -28.45
C SER A 10 16.88 -26.82 -27.00
N ALA A 11 17.62 -27.85 -26.55
CA ALA A 11 17.59 -28.29 -25.17
C ALA A 11 18.13 -27.22 -24.20
N ALA A 12 19.21 -26.52 -24.58
CA ALA A 12 19.76 -25.42 -23.81
C ALA A 12 18.81 -24.21 -23.74
N LEU A 13 18.11 -23.89 -24.83
CA LEU A 13 17.13 -22.80 -24.87
C LEU A 13 15.91 -23.10 -23.99
N SER A 14 15.39 -24.33 -24.04
CA SER A 14 14.29 -24.77 -23.18
C SER A 14 14.69 -24.81 -21.71
N ALA A 15 15.91 -25.24 -21.39
CA ALA A 15 16.44 -25.21 -20.02
C ALA A 15 16.60 -23.76 -19.51
N ALA A 16 17.14 -22.85 -20.33
CA ALA A 16 17.23 -21.43 -19.98
C ALA A 16 15.85 -20.82 -19.73
N MET A 17 14.86 -21.10 -20.58
CA MET A 17 13.50 -20.60 -20.43
C MET A 17 12.81 -21.11 -19.16
N LEU A 18 13.06 -22.37 -18.78
CA LEU A 18 12.59 -22.94 -17.51
C LEU A 18 13.27 -22.32 -16.29
N PHE A 19 14.53 -21.87 -16.39
CA PHE A 19 15.24 -21.18 -15.31
C PHE A 19 14.74 -19.74 -15.12
N PHE A 20 14.41 -19.01 -16.20
CA PHE A 20 13.90 -17.64 -16.11
C PHE A 20 12.45 -17.54 -15.62
N ALA A 21 11.67 -18.63 -15.66
CA ALA A 21 10.26 -18.63 -15.25
C ALA A 21 10.03 -18.80 -13.73
N GLN A 22 11.05 -19.16 -12.95
CA GLN A 22 10.86 -19.56 -11.53
C GLN A 22 10.96 -18.41 -10.52
N GLY A 23 11.33 -17.20 -10.93
CA GLY A 23 11.66 -16.10 -10.01
C GLY A 23 10.53 -15.10 -9.77
N CYS A 24 9.99 -14.48 -10.83
CA CYS A 24 9.07 -13.35 -10.67
C CYS A 24 7.62 -13.74 -10.35
N SER A 25 7.23 -14.99 -10.60
CA SER A 25 5.81 -15.40 -10.51
C SER A 25 5.43 -16.06 -9.18
N PHE A 26 6.38 -16.69 -8.49
CA PHE A 26 6.05 -17.49 -7.30
C PHE A 26 5.54 -16.63 -6.13
N THR A 27 6.20 -15.50 -5.85
CA THR A 27 5.79 -14.57 -4.79
C THR A 27 4.40 -13.98 -5.05
N GLN A 28 4.13 -13.54 -6.28
CA GLN A 28 2.81 -13.03 -6.68
C GLN A 28 1.72 -14.11 -6.58
N LEU A 29 2.02 -15.34 -7.00
CA LEU A 29 1.10 -16.47 -6.90
C LEU A 29 0.74 -16.79 -5.43
N THR A 30 1.74 -16.80 -4.54
CA THR A 30 1.53 -17.08 -3.10
C THR A 30 0.73 -15.96 -2.42
N ILE A 31 0.92 -14.71 -2.81
CA ILE A 31 0.12 -13.59 -2.29
C ILE A 31 -1.32 -13.67 -2.77
N GLY A 32 -1.54 -14.01 -4.04
CA GLY A 32 -2.87 -14.31 -4.57
C GLY A 32 -3.60 -15.38 -3.74
N ALA A 33 -2.88 -16.45 -3.37
CA ALA A 33 -3.43 -17.54 -2.56
C ALA A 33 -3.74 -17.14 -1.09
N THR A 34 -3.04 -16.16 -0.54
CA THR A 34 -3.26 -15.67 0.84
C THR A 34 -4.22 -14.49 0.92
N SER A 35 -4.54 -13.85 -0.21
CA SER A 35 -5.41 -12.66 -0.28
C SER A 35 -6.79 -12.86 0.37
N GLY A 36 -7.40 -14.04 0.23
CA GLY A 36 -8.69 -14.36 0.86
C GLY A 36 -8.62 -14.47 2.38
N ILE A 37 -7.48 -14.89 2.93
CA ILE A 37 -7.26 -14.93 4.38
C ILE A 37 -7.17 -13.51 4.93
N ILE A 38 -6.45 -12.62 4.24
CA ILE A 38 -6.30 -11.22 4.62
C ILE A 38 -7.66 -10.52 4.59
N ASP A 39 -8.44 -10.69 3.52
CA ASP A 39 -9.79 -10.12 3.43
C ASP A 39 -10.72 -10.64 4.54
N GLY A 40 -10.61 -11.94 4.87
CA GLY A 40 -11.33 -12.55 5.98
C GLY A 40 -10.96 -11.94 7.32
N GLY A 41 -9.67 -11.77 7.59
CA GLY A 41 -9.15 -11.13 8.81
C GLY A 41 -9.62 -9.69 8.94
N PHE A 42 -9.55 -8.91 7.86
CA PHE A 42 -10.02 -7.53 7.85
C PHE A 42 -11.54 -7.44 8.11
N LYS A 43 -12.34 -8.32 7.51
CA LYS A 43 -13.79 -8.42 7.79
C LYS A 43 -14.09 -8.83 9.23
N ALA A 44 -13.31 -9.75 9.80
CA ALA A 44 -13.47 -10.18 11.18
C ALA A 44 -13.19 -9.02 12.13
N LEU A 45 -12.07 -8.31 11.93
CA LEU A 45 -11.69 -7.16 12.74
C LEU A 45 -12.74 -6.03 12.67
N ASN A 46 -13.25 -5.69 11.49
CA ASN A 46 -14.29 -4.65 11.36
C ASN A 46 -15.65 -5.04 11.95
N ARG A 47 -15.85 -6.32 12.26
CA ARG A 47 -17.05 -6.83 12.93
C ARG A 47 -16.81 -7.11 14.42
N GLU A 48 -15.60 -6.89 14.91
CA GLU A 48 -15.28 -7.08 16.31
C GLU A 48 -16.03 -6.04 17.15
N THR A 49 -16.71 -6.54 18.18
CA THR A 49 -17.51 -5.73 19.11
C THR A 49 -16.75 -5.39 20.37
N ASP A 50 -15.72 -6.17 20.72
CA ASP A 50 -14.81 -5.90 21.82
C ASP A 50 -13.64 -5.03 21.33
N LEU A 51 -13.71 -3.73 21.64
CA LEU A 51 -12.68 -2.77 21.28
C LEU A 51 -11.32 -3.06 21.93
N GLN A 52 -11.29 -3.74 23.07
CA GLN A 52 -10.03 -4.11 23.72
C GLN A 52 -9.34 -5.23 22.94
N ILE A 53 -10.09 -6.24 22.49
CA ILE A 53 -9.56 -7.27 21.60
C ILE A 53 -9.07 -6.65 20.29
N ALA A 54 -9.89 -5.80 19.66
CA ALA A 54 -9.51 -5.12 18.43
C ALA A 54 -8.20 -4.32 18.59
N ALA A 55 -8.11 -3.48 19.62
CA ALA A 55 -6.93 -2.67 19.91
C ALA A 55 -5.66 -3.50 20.12
N GLN A 56 -5.79 -4.70 20.70
CA GLN A 56 -4.66 -5.60 20.96
C GLN A 56 -4.25 -6.42 19.73
N ALA A 57 -5.19 -6.74 18.83
CA ALA A 57 -4.93 -7.52 17.62
C ALA A 57 -4.30 -6.69 16.51
N ILE A 58 -4.84 -5.49 16.25
CA ILE A 58 -4.45 -4.63 15.12
C ILE A 58 -2.93 -4.44 14.96
N PRO A 59 -2.15 -4.15 16.02
CA PRO A 59 -0.72 -3.93 15.86
C PRO A 59 0.03 -5.13 15.26
N ALA A 60 -0.34 -6.35 15.66
CA ALA A 60 0.27 -7.56 15.14
C ALA A 60 -0.12 -7.79 13.67
N ASP A 61 -1.40 -7.61 13.33
CA ASP A 61 -1.90 -7.73 11.96
C ASP A 61 -1.25 -6.71 11.02
N LEU A 62 -1.06 -5.47 11.49
CA LEU A 62 -0.35 -4.44 10.72
C LEU A 62 1.13 -4.81 10.48
N LYS A 63 1.80 -5.45 11.45
CA LYS A 63 3.18 -5.93 11.24
C LYS A 63 3.24 -7.10 10.27
N LEU A 64 2.27 -8.02 10.33
CA LEU A 64 2.15 -9.08 9.33
C LEU A 64 1.95 -8.49 7.93
N LEU A 65 1.07 -7.50 7.81
CA LEU A 65 0.82 -6.80 6.55
C LEU A 65 2.08 -6.09 6.02
N ASP A 66 2.84 -5.40 6.88
CA ASP A 66 4.13 -4.82 6.50
C ASP A 66 5.08 -5.87 5.93
N GLY A 67 5.15 -7.05 6.56
CA GLY A 67 5.96 -8.17 6.07
C GLY A 67 5.55 -8.62 4.67
N LEU A 68 4.24 -8.71 4.40
CA LEU A 68 3.72 -9.03 3.07
C LEU A 68 4.02 -7.93 2.04
N ILE A 69 3.96 -6.65 2.44
CA ILE A 69 4.32 -5.53 1.57
C ILE A 69 5.83 -5.54 1.27
N ILE A 70 6.68 -5.97 2.21
CA ILE A 70 8.12 -6.14 1.94
C ILE A 70 8.34 -7.19 0.85
N GLU A 71 7.59 -8.30 0.89
CA GLU A 71 7.72 -9.38 -0.10
C GLU A 71 7.09 -9.02 -1.46
N ALA A 72 6.03 -8.21 -1.49
CA ALA A 72 5.47 -7.64 -2.72
C ALA A 72 5.24 -6.13 -2.60
N PRO A 73 6.28 -5.34 -2.87
CA PRO A 73 6.23 -3.89 -2.66
C PRO A 73 5.18 -3.21 -3.56
N ASP A 74 4.93 -3.72 -4.74
CA ASP A 74 4.06 -3.06 -5.71
C ASP A 74 2.65 -3.68 -5.75
N ASN A 75 2.27 -4.45 -4.72
CA ASN A 75 0.93 -5.00 -4.63
C ASN A 75 -0.06 -3.95 -4.11
N GLU A 76 -0.81 -3.31 -5.02
CA GLU A 76 -1.79 -2.27 -4.72
C GLU A 76 -2.76 -2.65 -3.59
N LYS A 77 -3.25 -3.90 -3.56
CA LYS A 77 -4.18 -4.36 -2.53
C LYS A 77 -3.54 -4.34 -1.14
N LEU A 78 -2.31 -4.83 -1.00
CA LEU A 78 -1.60 -4.81 0.27
C LEU A 78 -1.28 -3.36 0.70
N LEU A 79 -0.87 -2.51 -0.25
CA LEU A 79 -0.64 -1.08 -0.01
C LEU A 79 -1.91 -0.39 0.47
N LEU A 80 -3.06 -0.65 -0.16
CA LEU A 80 -4.34 -0.05 0.20
C LEU A 80 -4.77 -0.48 1.61
N LEU A 81 -4.62 -1.77 1.92
CA LEU A 81 -4.88 -2.28 3.27
C LEU A 81 -3.93 -1.65 4.30
N GLY A 82 -2.67 -1.38 3.91
CA GLY A 82 -1.70 -0.68 4.76
C GLY A 82 -2.15 0.75 5.06
N ALA A 83 -2.53 1.50 4.01
CA ALA A 83 -3.06 2.85 4.14
C ALA A 83 -4.31 2.87 5.04
N GLN A 84 -5.28 1.99 4.77
CA GLN A 84 -6.51 1.89 5.55
C GLN A 84 -6.24 1.50 7.01
N GLY A 85 -5.46 0.44 7.23
CA GLY A 85 -5.21 -0.15 8.54
C GLY A 85 -4.47 0.80 9.48
N TYR A 86 -3.37 1.41 9.02
CA TYR A 86 -2.64 2.38 9.84
C TYR A 86 -3.44 3.64 10.12
N THR A 87 -4.21 4.15 9.16
CA THR A 87 -5.09 5.31 9.36
C THR A 87 -6.15 5.01 10.42
N SER A 88 -6.82 3.86 10.29
CA SER A 88 -7.90 3.45 11.19
C SER A 88 -7.38 3.18 12.60
N TYR A 89 -6.21 2.54 12.72
CA TYR A 89 -5.57 2.28 14.00
C TYR A 89 -5.13 3.57 14.70
N ALA A 90 -4.49 4.48 13.96
CA ALA A 90 -4.06 5.76 14.50
C ALA A 90 -5.25 6.57 15.04
N LEU A 91 -6.32 6.64 14.24
CA LEU A 91 -7.54 7.38 14.56
C LEU A 91 -8.29 6.76 15.74
N GLY A 92 -8.51 5.44 15.73
CA GLY A 92 -9.37 4.77 16.69
C GLY A 92 -8.71 4.48 18.04
N PHE A 93 -7.38 4.34 18.09
CA PHE A 93 -6.70 3.78 19.27
C PHE A 93 -5.43 4.50 19.71
N VAL A 94 -4.85 5.41 18.90
CA VAL A 94 -3.52 5.98 19.21
C VAL A 94 -3.56 7.49 19.44
N GLN A 95 -4.21 8.27 18.57
CA GLN A 95 -4.05 9.73 18.53
C GLN A 95 -4.37 10.44 19.85
N ASP A 96 -5.36 9.96 20.60
CA ASP A 96 -5.78 10.58 21.87
C ASP A 96 -4.79 10.31 23.01
N SER A 97 -4.03 9.21 22.90
CA SER A 97 -3.03 8.83 23.91
C SER A 97 -1.62 9.30 23.56
N SER A 98 -1.30 9.40 22.27
CA SER A 98 0.04 9.77 21.80
C SER A 98 -0.02 10.34 20.38
N ARG A 99 0.00 11.68 20.30
CA ARG A 99 0.12 12.42 19.03
C ARG A 99 1.35 11.98 18.23
N GLU A 100 2.50 11.82 18.89
CA GLU A 100 3.75 11.45 18.23
C GLU A 100 3.65 10.08 17.56
N ARG A 101 3.08 9.08 18.24
CA ARG A 101 2.87 7.76 17.64
C ARG A 101 1.84 7.79 16.51
N ALA A 102 0.75 8.55 16.68
CA ALA A 102 -0.25 8.70 15.63
C ALA A 102 0.34 9.34 14.37
N ASN A 103 1.19 10.37 14.51
CA ASN A 103 1.91 10.97 13.39
C ASN A 103 2.72 9.94 12.60
N LEU A 104 3.46 9.06 13.29
CA LEU A 104 4.23 8.00 12.63
C LEU A 104 3.34 7.05 11.81
N PHE A 105 2.15 6.73 12.31
CA PHE A 105 1.21 5.83 11.64
C PHE A 105 0.47 6.51 10.49
N TYR A 106 0.03 7.76 10.65
CA TYR A 106 -0.59 8.52 9.56
C TYR A 106 0.38 8.76 8.40
N LEU A 107 1.64 9.12 8.68
CA LEU A 107 2.64 9.27 7.62
C LEU A 107 2.91 7.95 6.90
N ARG A 108 3.05 6.84 7.65
CA ARG A 108 3.21 5.52 7.04
C ARG A 108 2.00 5.13 6.17
N ALA A 109 0.78 5.41 6.63
CA ALA A 109 -0.44 5.17 5.87
C ALA A 109 -0.50 5.99 4.59
N ARG A 110 -0.20 7.29 4.68
CA ARG A 110 -0.08 8.20 3.53
C ARG A 110 0.91 7.63 2.52
N ASP A 111 2.09 7.24 2.97
CA ASP A 111 3.16 6.76 2.10
C ASP A 111 2.80 5.46 1.37
N TYR A 112 2.05 4.54 2.01
CA TYR A 112 1.51 3.37 1.31
C TYR A 112 0.51 3.76 0.22
N GLY A 113 -0.42 4.67 0.50
CA GLY A 113 -1.37 5.11 -0.50
C GLY A 113 -0.72 5.93 -1.63
N LEU A 114 0.26 6.78 -1.33
CA LEU A 114 1.04 7.51 -2.34
C LEU A 114 1.79 6.57 -3.27
N ARG A 115 2.25 5.40 -2.81
CA ARG A 115 2.87 4.41 -3.70
C ARG A 115 1.91 3.91 -4.78
N ILE A 116 0.62 3.78 -4.46
CA ILE A 116 -0.43 3.45 -5.43
C ILE A 116 -0.65 4.64 -6.37
N LEU A 117 -0.87 5.83 -5.81
CA LEU A 117 -1.19 7.02 -6.61
C LEU A 117 -0.04 7.43 -7.55
N PHE A 118 1.21 7.18 -7.17
CA PHE A 118 2.40 7.45 -7.99
C PHE A 118 2.65 6.45 -9.12
N GLU A 119 1.81 5.43 -9.27
CA GLU A 119 1.76 4.64 -10.49
C GLU A 119 1.17 5.45 -11.65
N ASN A 120 0.34 6.46 -11.36
CA ASN A 120 0.00 7.49 -12.32
C ASN A 120 1.20 8.47 -12.47
N SER A 121 1.80 8.51 -13.65
CA SER A 121 2.98 9.34 -13.92
C SER A 121 2.69 10.84 -13.91
N ASP A 122 1.52 11.27 -14.37
CA ASP A 122 1.14 12.69 -14.41
C ASP A 122 0.90 13.22 -12.99
N PHE A 123 0.18 12.46 -12.15
CA PHE A 123 0.01 12.76 -10.74
C PHE A 123 1.35 12.83 -10.02
N LYS A 124 2.26 11.89 -10.28
CA LYS A 124 3.59 11.90 -9.69
C LYS A 124 4.41 13.13 -10.09
N GLU A 125 4.32 13.55 -11.35
CA GLU A 125 5.03 14.73 -11.88
C GLU A 125 4.51 16.02 -11.22
N HIS A 126 3.19 16.15 -11.07
CA HIS A 126 2.55 17.36 -10.55
C HIS A 126 2.26 17.32 -9.04
N PHE A 127 2.62 16.25 -8.33
CA PHE A 127 2.35 16.08 -6.89
C PHE A 127 2.88 17.22 -6.01
N SER A 128 4.05 17.76 -6.34
CA SER A 128 4.68 18.89 -5.65
C SER A 128 4.71 20.16 -6.50
N GLY A 129 3.87 20.21 -7.54
CA GLY A 129 3.70 21.37 -8.42
C GLY A 129 2.81 22.44 -7.80
N ASP A 130 2.35 23.38 -8.62
CA ASP A 130 1.32 24.33 -8.17
C ASP A 130 -0.06 23.65 -8.05
N LEU A 131 -0.92 24.27 -7.26
CA LEU A 131 -2.26 23.74 -6.96
C LEU A 131 -3.10 23.51 -8.22
N THR A 132 -2.93 24.30 -9.28
CA THR A 132 -3.72 24.14 -10.51
C THR A 132 -3.35 22.86 -11.23
N ASP A 133 -2.05 22.59 -11.36
CA ASP A 133 -1.58 21.38 -12.03
C ASP A 133 -1.79 20.14 -11.16
N PHE A 134 -1.64 20.25 -9.83
CA PHE A 134 -2.03 19.19 -8.89
C PHE A 134 -3.51 18.81 -9.04
N GLN A 135 -4.41 19.79 -9.13
CA GLN A 135 -5.85 19.56 -9.30
C GLN A 135 -6.17 18.88 -10.63
N LYS A 136 -5.53 19.29 -11.73
CA LYS A 136 -5.71 18.61 -13.03
C LYS A 136 -5.24 17.17 -13.00
N ALA A 137 -4.10 16.91 -12.36
CA ALA A 137 -3.58 15.54 -12.28
C ALA A 137 -4.48 14.63 -11.41
N LEU A 138 -5.25 15.20 -10.47
CA LEU A 138 -6.29 14.46 -9.75
C LEU A 138 -7.48 14.06 -10.64
N ASP A 139 -7.77 14.80 -11.71
CA ASP A 139 -8.87 14.48 -12.64
C ASP A 139 -8.58 13.20 -13.45
N GLU A 140 -7.33 12.71 -13.45
CA GLU A 140 -6.98 11.44 -14.08
C GLU A 140 -7.42 10.21 -13.29
N PHE A 141 -7.75 10.36 -11.99
CA PHE A 141 -8.22 9.26 -11.15
C PHE A 141 -9.69 8.95 -11.37
N GLY A 142 -10.01 7.68 -11.56
CA GLY A 142 -11.37 7.18 -11.76
C GLY A 142 -12.00 6.56 -10.51
N GLU A 143 -13.18 5.95 -10.70
CA GLU A 143 -13.92 5.29 -9.61
C GLU A 143 -13.13 4.18 -8.91
N SER A 144 -12.26 3.47 -9.63
CA SER A 144 -11.39 2.42 -9.08
C SER A 144 -10.36 2.96 -8.09
N ASP A 145 -9.94 4.21 -8.26
CA ASP A 145 -8.84 4.82 -7.51
C ASP A 145 -9.33 5.53 -6.24
N VAL A 146 -10.64 5.73 -6.13
CA VAL A 146 -11.30 6.38 -4.99
C VAL A 146 -10.82 5.84 -3.63
N PRO A 147 -10.70 4.52 -3.41
CA PRO A 147 -10.20 4.00 -2.13
C PRO A 147 -8.78 4.48 -1.82
N ALA A 148 -7.87 4.46 -2.80
CA ALA A 148 -6.50 4.91 -2.61
C ALA A 148 -6.45 6.41 -2.33
N VAL A 149 -7.12 7.22 -3.15
CA VAL A 149 -7.21 8.68 -2.97
C VAL A 149 -7.78 9.02 -1.59
N PHE A 150 -8.89 8.36 -1.21
CA PHE A 150 -9.54 8.59 0.08
C PHE A 150 -8.63 8.27 1.26
N TRP A 151 -8.03 7.08 1.30
CA TRP A 151 -7.21 6.68 2.45
C TRP A 151 -5.90 7.47 2.52
N THR A 152 -5.30 7.85 1.38
CA THR A 152 -4.14 8.76 1.36
C THR A 152 -4.50 10.12 1.91
N ALA A 153 -5.55 10.75 1.39
CA ALA A 153 -5.98 12.08 1.83
C ALA A 153 -6.44 12.07 3.30
N ASN A 154 -7.11 11.02 3.75
CA ASN A 154 -7.55 10.88 5.14
C ASN A 154 -6.36 10.77 6.10
N ALA A 155 -5.38 9.92 5.78
CA ALA A 155 -4.16 9.79 6.58
C ALA A 155 -3.41 11.12 6.65
N TRP A 156 -3.21 11.75 5.50
CA TRP A 156 -2.46 12.98 5.38
C TRP A 156 -3.15 14.15 6.08
N GLY A 157 -4.45 14.31 5.84
CA GLY A 157 -5.27 15.33 6.49
C GLY A 157 -5.28 15.18 8.01
N ASN A 158 -5.35 13.96 8.54
CA ASN A 158 -5.24 13.73 9.99
C ASN A 158 -3.85 14.05 10.53
N TYR A 159 -2.78 13.74 9.79
CA TYR A 159 -1.44 14.19 10.16
C TYR A 159 -1.36 15.71 10.24
N VAL A 160 -1.81 16.46 9.23
CA VAL A 160 -1.81 17.93 9.27
C VAL A 160 -2.69 18.45 10.41
N ASN A 161 -3.87 17.85 10.60
CA ASN A 161 -4.82 18.20 11.64
C ASN A 161 -4.24 18.08 13.06
N LEU A 162 -3.42 17.06 13.31
CA LEU A 162 -2.74 16.86 14.59
C LEU A 162 -1.57 17.81 14.84
N ASN A 163 -1.06 18.47 13.79
CA ASN A 163 0.13 19.31 13.82
C ASN A 163 -0.14 20.73 13.29
N ARG A 164 -1.30 21.31 13.62
CA ARG A 164 -1.70 22.67 13.21
C ARG A 164 -0.79 23.78 13.74
N ASP A 165 0.03 23.47 14.75
CA ASP A 165 1.05 24.33 15.34
C ASP A 165 2.42 24.19 14.64
N ASN A 166 2.54 23.31 13.64
CA ASN A 166 3.76 23.08 12.88
C ASN A 166 3.62 23.64 11.45
N VAL A 167 4.45 24.62 11.11
CA VAL A 167 4.46 25.26 9.79
C VAL A 167 4.79 24.26 8.67
N ASP A 168 5.70 23.32 8.91
CA ASP A 168 6.09 22.30 7.92
C ASP A 168 4.94 21.33 7.64
N ALA A 169 4.09 21.05 8.63
CA ALA A 169 2.90 20.22 8.42
C ALA A 169 1.81 20.98 7.66
N LEU A 170 1.59 22.27 7.99
CA LEU A 170 0.64 23.12 7.27
C LEU A 170 1.06 23.34 5.80
N ALA A 171 2.35 23.46 5.53
CA ALA A 171 2.90 23.61 4.18
C ALA A 171 2.70 22.37 3.29
N GLN A 172 2.26 21.24 3.86
CA GLN A 172 1.90 20.05 3.10
C GLN A 172 0.45 20.06 2.60
N LEU A 173 -0.38 21.05 2.98
CA LEU A 173 -1.67 21.21 2.34
C LEU A 173 -1.46 21.63 0.88
N PRO A 174 -2.09 20.95 -0.09
CA PRO A 174 -2.08 21.38 -1.48
C PRO A 174 -2.74 22.76 -1.64
#